data_AF-A0AAU3TRA2-F1
#
_entry.id   AF-A0AAU3TRA2-F1
#
_cell.length_a   1.000
_cell.length_b   1.000
_cell.length_c   1.000
_cell.angle_alpha   90.00
_cell.angle_beta   90.00
_cell.angle_gamma   90.00
#
_symmetry.space_group_name_H-M   'P 1'
#
loop_
_entity.id
_entity.type
_entity.pdbx_description
1 polymer ?
#
loop_
_entity_poly.entity_id
_entity_poly.type
_entity_poly.pdbx_seq_one_letter_code
_entity_poly.pdbx_strand_id
1 'polypeptide(L)'
;MNDRVTPAMQATPDGEAELSLVVRLPWEDVARLGQEAGRLASQMQRPVTLDEAVSHRLRSVRSAAHAKPAGEQPAAVTSTASVSSLPPRPPAEQARQAIERINGSA
;
A
#
# COMPACT_ATOMS: atom_id res chain seq x y z
N MET A 1 -36.58 -3.72 -1.31
CA MET A 1 -35.80 -3.97 -0.09
C MET A 1 -34.43 -4.51 -0.51
N ASN A 2 -33.46 -3.62 -0.81
CA ASN A 2 -32.05 -4.04 -0.95
C ASN A 2 -31.39 -3.66 0.36
N ASP A 3 -31.44 -4.56 1.34
CA ASP A 3 -30.69 -4.38 2.57
C ASP A 3 -29.20 -4.32 2.20
N ARG A 4 -28.60 -3.13 2.38
CA ARG A 4 -27.16 -2.97 2.26
C ARG A 4 -26.54 -3.62 3.49
N VAL A 5 -26.42 -4.94 3.47
CA VAL A 5 -25.60 -5.66 4.43
C VAL A 5 -24.17 -5.21 4.13
N THR A 6 -23.59 -4.42 5.03
CA THR A 6 -22.17 -4.10 4.97
C THR A 6 -21.41 -5.42 5.07
N PRO A 7 -20.67 -5.84 4.02
CA PRO A 7 -19.95 -7.09 4.07
C PRO A 7 -18.92 -7.03 5.21
N ALA A 8 -18.92 -8.07 6.07
CA ALA A 8 -18.04 -8.11 7.22
C ALA A 8 -16.58 -8.19 6.76
N MET A 9 -15.82 -7.13 7.02
CA MET A 9 -14.39 -7.05 6.75
C MET A 9 -13.62 -7.59 7.96
N GLN A 10 -12.70 -8.53 7.74
CA GLN A 10 -11.88 -9.13 8.79
C GLN A 10 -10.42 -8.77 8.58
N ALA A 11 -9.77 -8.17 9.57
CA ALA A 11 -8.33 -7.94 9.51
C ALA A 11 -7.58 -9.27 9.69
N THR A 12 -6.53 -9.50 8.90
CA THR A 12 -5.65 -10.66 9.04
C THR A 12 -4.42 -10.31 9.89
N PRO A 13 -3.76 -11.30 10.52
CA PRO A 13 -2.55 -11.07 11.33
C PRO A 13 -1.40 -10.44 10.54
N ASP A 14 -1.39 -10.62 9.22
CA ASP A 14 -0.36 -10.09 8.32
C ASP A 14 -0.55 -8.61 7.98
N GLY A 15 -1.58 -7.96 8.54
CA GLY A 15 -1.91 -6.56 8.27
C GLY A 15 -2.79 -6.35 7.03
N GLU A 16 -3.34 -7.41 6.45
CA GLU A 16 -4.28 -7.34 5.34
C GLU A 16 -5.73 -7.36 5.85
N ALA A 17 -6.70 -7.24 4.95
CA ALA A 17 -8.12 -7.40 5.28
C ALA A 17 -8.81 -8.34 4.29
N GLU A 18 -9.55 -9.31 4.80
CA GLU A 18 -10.37 -10.26 4.05
C GLU A 18 -11.82 -9.76 3.93
N LEU A 19 -12.42 -9.95 2.75
CA LEU A 19 -13.80 -9.58 2.45
C LEU A 19 -14.45 -10.62 1.53
N SER A 20 -15.59 -11.16 1.94
CA SER A 20 -16.42 -12.02 1.09
C SER A 20 -17.51 -11.20 0.38
N LEU A 21 -17.55 -11.28 -0.94
CA LEU A 21 -18.47 -10.54 -1.80
C LEU A 21 -19.21 -11.47 -2.76
N VAL A 22 -20.53 -11.28 -2.89
CA VAL A 22 -21.32 -11.88 -3.96
C VAL A 22 -21.61 -10.80 -4.99
N VAL A 23 -21.10 -10.96 -6.20
CA VAL A 23 -21.29 -10.01 -7.30
C VAL A 23 -22.07 -10.63 -8.45
N ARG A 24 -22.90 -9.84 -9.12
CA ARG A 24 -23.56 -10.22 -10.37
C ARG A 24 -22.77 -9.63 -11.52
N LEU A 25 -22.20 -10.49 -12.35
CA LEU A 25 -21.42 -10.09 -13.52
C LEU A 25 -22.18 -10.42 -14.80
N PRO A 26 -22.14 -9.55 -15.81
CA PRO A 26 -22.65 -9.89 -17.14
C PRO A 26 -21.73 -10.93 -17.80
N TRP A 27 -22.25 -11.70 -18.76
CA TRP A 27 -21.52 -12.81 -19.36
C TRP A 27 -20.27 -12.36 -20.13
N GLU A 28 -20.28 -11.14 -20.65
CA GLU A 28 -19.17 -10.50 -21.34
C GLU A 28 -17.96 -10.31 -20.41
N ASP A 29 -18.20 -9.98 -19.13
CA ASP A 29 -17.14 -9.84 -18.14
C ASP A 29 -16.60 -11.20 -17.72
N VAL A 30 -17.46 -12.22 -17.61
CA VAL A 30 -17.04 -13.61 -17.38
C VAL A 30 -16.16 -14.11 -18.54
N ALA A 31 -16.53 -13.80 -19.78
CA ALA A 31 -15.73 -14.14 -20.95
C ALA A 31 -14.36 -13.43 -20.94
N ARG A 32 -14.30 -12.15 -20.57
CA ARG A 32 -13.04 -11.42 -20.39
C ARG A 32 -12.15 -12.04 -19.30
N LEU A 33 -12.72 -12.48 -18.18
CA LEU A 33 -11.98 -13.20 -17.14
C LEU A 33 -11.44 -14.55 -17.65
N GLY A 34 -12.20 -15.27 -18.48
CA GLY A 34 -11.72 -16.49 -19.14
C GLY A 34 -10.54 -16.25 -20.09
N GLN A 35 -10.58 -15.16 -20.87
CA GLN A 35 -9.43 -14.76 -21.72
C GLN A 35 -8.19 -14.43 -20.90
N GLU A 36 -8.37 -13.72 -19.78
CA GLU A 36 -7.28 -13.42 -18.86
C GLU A 36 -6.71 -14.70 -18.22
N ALA A 37 -7.56 -15.66 -17.87
CA ALA A 37 -7.12 -16.96 -17.38
C ALA A 37 -6.30 -17.72 -18.43
N GLY A 38 -6.72 -17.72 -19.70
CA GLY A 38 -5.95 -18.32 -20.80
C GLY A 38 -4.60 -17.63 -21.03
N ARG A 39 -4.58 -16.30 -20.93
CA ARG A 39 -3.36 -15.50 -20.99
C ARG A 39 -2.41 -15.86 -19.84
N LEU A 40 -2.92 -15.92 -18.62
CA LEU A 40 -2.14 -16.25 -17.42
C LEU A 40 -1.62 -17.70 -17.47
N ALA A 41 -2.44 -18.65 -17.94
CA ALA A 41 -2.03 -20.03 -18.14
C ALA A 41 -0.89 -20.17 -19.16
N SER A 42 -0.94 -19.39 -20.24
CA SER A 42 0.13 -19.33 -21.24
C SER A 42 1.43 -18.75 -20.68
N GLN A 43 1.32 -17.71 -19.84
CA GLN A 43 2.48 -17.07 -19.19
C GLN A 43 3.12 -17.97 -18.13
N MET A 44 2.31 -18.62 -17.29
CA MET A 44 2.80 -19.51 -16.23
C MET A 44 3.13 -20.92 -16.73
N GLN A 45 2.79 -21.24 -17.98
CA GLN A 45 2.93 -22.58 -18.58
C GLN A 45 2.28 -23.68 -17.72
N ARG A 46 1.21 -23.32 -17.02
CA ARG A 46 0.47 -24.19 -16.09
C ARG A 46 -1.03 -23.92 -16.27
N PRO A 47 -1.91 -24.92 -16.11
CA PRO A 47 -3.33 -24.66 -15.96
C PRO A 47 -3.61 -23.68 -14.81
N VAL A 48 -4.42 -22.66 -15.08
CA VAL A 48 -4.79 -21.60 -14.13
C VAL A 48 -6.31 -21.58 -13.99
N THR A 49 -6.77 -21.43 -12.76
CA THR A 49 -8.20 -21.34 -12.40
C THR A 49 -8.74 -19.93 -12.60
N LEU A 50 -10.07 -19.81 -12.71
CA LEU A 50 -10.71 -18.50 -12.83
C LEU A 50 -10.47 -17.63 -11.58
N ASP A 51 -10.43 -18.23 -10.40
CA ASP A 51 -10.14 -17.54 -9.14
C ASP A 51 -8.73 -16.94 -9.12
N GLU A 52 -7.73 -17.69 -9.58
CA GLU A 52 -6.36 -17.19 -9.73
C GLU A 52 -6.30 -16.01 -10.73
N ALA A 53 -7.00 -16.09 -11.86
CA ALA A 53 -7.07 -15.01 -12.85
C ALA A 53 -7.78 -13.77 -12.30
N VAL A 54 -8.87 -13.94 -11.54
CA VAL A 54 -9.56 -12.85 -10.84
C VAL A 54 -8.63 -12.21 -9.82
N SER A 55 -7.96 -13.01 -8.99
CA SER A 55 -6.99 -12.54 -8.00
C SER A 55 -5.84 -11.76 -8.65
N HIS A 56 -5.30 -12.27 -9.76
CA HIS A 56 -4.27 -11.58 -10.54
C HIS A 56 -4.79 -10.25 -11.09
N ARG A 57 -5.99 -10.23 -11.66
CA ARG A 57 -6.62 -9.02 -12.19
C ARG A 57 -6.90 -7.99 -11.11
N LEU A 58 -7.42 -8.39 -9.95
CA LEU A 58 -7.67 -7.49 -8.81
C LEU A 58 -6.37 -6.89 -8.29
N ARG A 59 -5.30 -7.69 -8.17
CA ARG A 59 -3.97 -7.21 -7.76
C ARG A 59 -3.33 -6.29 -8.81
N SER A 60 -3.46 -6.62 -10.10
CA SER A 60 -2.92 -5.82 -11.20
C SER A 60 -3.65 -4.48 -11.35
N VAL A 61 -4.98 -4.46 -11.24
CA VAL A 61 -5.78 -3.24 -11.31
C VAL A 61 -5.57 -2.34 -10.07
N ARG A 62 -5.32 -2.91 -8.89
CA ARG A 62 -5.00 -2.16 -7.66
C ARG A 62 -3.59 -1.58 -7.59
N SER A 63 -2.72 -1.83 -8.57
CA SER A 63 -1.34 -1.34 -8.52
C SER A 63 -1.23 0.21 -8.55
N ALA A 64 -2.33 0.94 -8.80
CA ALA A 64 -2.34 2.40 -8.92
C ALA A 64 -2.87 3.21 -7.72
N ALA A 65 -3.00 2.64 -6.50
CA ALA A 65 -3.19 3.43 -5.28
C ALA A 65 -3.03 2.57 -4.02
N HIS A 66 -1.81 2.13 -3.70
CA HIS A 66 -1.50 1.95 -2.28
C HIS A 66 -1.52 3.35 -1.70
N ALA A 67 -2.52 3.66 -0.87
CA ALA A 67 -2.40 4.74 0.08
C ALA A 67 -1.17 4.39 0.92
N LYS A 68 -0.04 5.01 0.58
CA LYS A 68 1.15 5.02 1.42
C LYS A 68 0.62 5.35 2.82
N PRO A 69 0.80 4.49 3.84
CA PRO A 69 0.48 4.92 5.19
C PRO A 69 1.19 6.26 5.38
N ALA A 70 0.53 7.24 5.99
CA ALA A 70 1.13 8.50 6.37
C ALA A 70 2.23 8.25 7.41
N GLY A 71 3.32 7.64 6.95
CA GLY A 71 4.64 7.59 7.52
C GLY A 71 5.46 8.52 6.66
N GLU A 72 5.65 9.72 7.21
CA GLU A 72 6.57 10.74 6.77
C GLU A 72 7.90 10.12 6.34
N GLN A 73 8.07 9.89 5.05
CA GLN A 73 9.40 9.82 4.45
C GLN A 73 9.43 11.00 3.48
N PRO A 74 10.11 12.10 3.82
CA PRO A 74 10.21 13.23 2.91
C PRO A 74 11.08 12.82 1.72
N ALA A 75 10.45 12.74 0.55
CA ALA A 75 11.15 12.68 -0.72
C ALA A 75 11.67 14.09 -1.05
N ALA A 76 12.96 14.15 -1.32
CA ALA A 76 13.68 15.34 -1.72
C ALA A 76 13.02 16.02 -2.92
N VAL A 77 12.52 17.24 -2.71
CA VAL A 77 12.27 18.19 -3.79
C VAL A 77 13.50 19.06 -3.93
N THR A 78 14.06 19.05 -5.13
CA THR A 78 15.13 19.96 -5.56
C THR A 78 14.62 21.39 -5.47
N SER A 79 15.07 22.14 -4.48
CA SER A 79 14.96 23.59 -4.45
C SER A 79 16.35 24.16 -4.19
N THR A 80 16.86 24.81 -5.22
CA THR A 80 18.07 25.63 -5.23
C THR A 80 17.94 26.75 -4.21
N ALA A 81 18.43 26.55 -3.01
CA ALA A 81 18.70 27.62 -2.06
C ALA A 81 20.00 27.29 -1.31
N SER A 82 21.03 28.04 -1.65
CA SER A 82 22.32 28.05 -0.99
C SER A 82 22.14 28.33 0.50
N VAL A 83 22.35 27.31 1.35
CA VAL A 83 22.56 27.52 2.79
C VAL A 83 23.86 26.84 3.19
N SER A 84 24.75 27.69 3.70
CA SER A 84 26.10 27.41 4.16
C SER A 84 26.21 26.11 4.95
N SER A 85 27.18 25.28 4.57
CA SER A 85 27.57 24.07 5.30
C SER A 85 27.86 24.38 6.78
N LEU A 86 26.96 23.97 7.67
CA LEU A 86 27.25 23.90 9.10
C LEU A 86 27.94 22.55 9.38
N PRO A 87 29.12 22.55 10.03
CA PRO A 87 29.88 21.33 10.24
C PRO A 87 29.14 20.36 11.16
N PRO A 88 29.28 19.04 10.95
CA PRO A 88 28.58 18.03 11.73
C PRO A 88 29.08 18.08 13.18
N ARG A 89 28.21 18.49 14.10
CA ARG A 89 28.50 18.48 15.53
C ARG A 89 28.29 17.07 16.08
N PRO A 90 29.25 16.49 16.82
CA PRO A 90 29.12 15.14 17.35
C PRO A 90 27.98 15.05 18.39
N PRO A 91 27.26 13.92 18.43
CA PRO A 91 26.01 13.75 19.19
C PRO A 91 26.16 13.93 20.70
N ALA A 92 27.38 13.83 21.24
CA ALA A 92 27.66 14.00 22.66
C ALA A 92 27.41 15.44 23.17
N GLU A 93 27.59 16.47 22.34
CA GLU A 93 27.31 17.85 22.73
C GLU A 93 25.81 18.20 22.67
N GLN A 94 25.07 17.55 21.76
CA GLN A 94 23.63 17.74 21.63
C GLN A 94 22.88 17.18 22.85
N ALA A 95 23.33 16.02 23.37
CA ALA A 95 22.80 15.45 24.59
C ALA A 95 23.03 16.37 25.80
N ARG A 96 24.21 17.00 25.90
CA ARG A 96 24.53 17.93 26.99
C ARG A 96 23.66 19.19 26.95
N GLN A 97 23.46 19.79 25.76
CA GLN A 97 22.59 20.96 25.61
C GLN A 97 21.10 20.64 25.84
N ALA A 98 20.66 19.42 25.51
CA ALA A 98 19.30 18.98 25.80
C ALA A 98 19.06 18.87 27.31
N ILE A 99 20.00 18.28 28.05
CA ILE A 99 19.92 18.16 29.52
C ILE A 99 19.94 19.54 30.18
N GLU A 100 20.77 20.46 29.68
CA GLU A 100 20.87 21.83 30.24
C GLU A 100 19.61 22.68 29.96
N ARG A 101 18.94 22.49 28.80
CA ARG A 101 17.63 23.12 28.54
C ARG A 101 16.51 22.59 29.42
N ILE A 102 16.57 21.32 29.81
CA ILE A 102 15.57 20.70 30.69
C ILE A 102 15.73 21.20 32.13
N ASN A 103 16.97 21.46 32.57
CA ASN A 103 17.26 21.94 33.92
C ASN A 103 17.22 23.48 34.07
N GLY A 104 17.35 24.24 32.98
CA GLY A 104 17.43 25.71 33.01
C GLY A 104 16.11 26.46 32.77
N SER A 105 14.96 25.78 32.73
CA SER A 105 13.63 26.40 32.59
C SER A 105 12.80 26.26 33.86
N ALA A 106 13.36 26.71 34.99
CA ALA A 106 12.65 27.26 36.17
C ALA A 106 13.67 27.93 37.09
#